data_AF-A0A8H4KU78-F1
#
_entry.id   AF-A0A8H4KU78-F1
#
_cell.length_a   1.000
_cell.length_b   1.000
_cell.length_c   1.000
_cell.angle_alpha   90.00
_cell.angle_beta   90.00
_cell.angle_gamma   90.00
#
_symmetry.space_group_name_H-M   'P 1'
#
loop_
_entity.id
_entity.type
_entity.pdbx_description
1 polymer ?
#
loop_
_entity_poly.entity_id
_entity_poly.type
_entity_poly.pdbx_seq_one_letter_code
_entity_poly.pdbx_strand_id
1 'polypeptide(L)'
;MFCQRVFSFGSAYTNILQAIAVLAAVASGVGLAIVNVVLGQFVTLLGDTTVSDSSQQGFLSAVSTTALIRAGSLYFVYIGIVRFVCTYLYSSLFTYNAYHLVRNIQHAYLRAALGQEIAFYDNAASGASNSGSISMRASSNGKLIQAGIAEKLGLFIQAISTFVAAFVIAFITQWKLTLIILCIVPTILIVVGGVSIFDALVNADMFLVYAQAASYAENLLGGIRTIHAFTLRESVVDKYGSFLQTAYHRGMKKNKLYGVMFGGQYFVIYSGMGLAFWQGFAMMDRGEIQDLGTMFTQVALIWPVAVVPLLPGCLPYNTI
;
A
#
# COMPACT_ATOMS: atom_id res chain seq x y z
N MET A 1 -11.15 -10.75 -15.51
CA MET A 1 -11.12 -10.62 -16.99
C MET A 1 -10.25 -9.47 -17.50
N PHE A 2 -10.24 -8.27 -16.88
CA PHE A 2 -9.47 -7.12 -17.39
C PHE A 2 -7.93 -7.31 -17.37
N CYS A 3 -7.37 -7.83 -16.28
CA CYS A 3 -5.93 -8.09 -16.17
C CYS A 3 -5.41 -9.06 -17.24
N GLN A 4 -6.19 -10.10 -17.57
CA GLN A 4 -5.79 -11.11 -18.56
C GLN A 4 -5.73 -10.53 -19.99
N ARG A 5 -6.59 -9.57 -20.33
CA ARG A 5 -6.55 -8.85 -21.62
C ARG A 5 -5.33 -7.94 -21.73
N VAL A 6 -4.98 -7.24 -20.65
CA VAL A 6 -3.80 -6.37 -20.61
C VAL A 6 -2.53 -7.19 -20.83
N PHE A 7 -2.37 -8.34 -20.16
CA PHE A 7 -1.21 -9.22 -20.37
C PHE A 7 -1.19 -9.96 -21.71
N SER A 8 -2.31 -10.02 -22.45
CA SER A 8 -2.34 -10.67 -23.78
C SER A 8 -1.60 -9.89 -24.88
N PHE A 9 -1.29 -8.61 -24.64
CA PHE A 9 -0.43 -7.81 -25.54
C PHE A 9 1.08 -8.07 -25.33
N GLY A 10 1.43 -8.97 -24.42
CA GLY A 10 2.79 -9.45 -24.19
C GLY A 10 3.21 -10.53 -25.19
N SER A 11 4.45 -10.46 -25.67
CA SER A 11 5.10 -11.55 -26.41
C SER A 11 5.46 -12.70 -25.46
N ALA A 12 5.71 -13.90 -25.98
CA ALA A 12 6.12 -15.05 -25.18
C ALA A 12 7.36 -14.77 -24.30
N TYR A 13 8.30 -13.96 -24.81
CA TYR A 13 9.49 -13.52 -24.08
C TYR A 13 9.14 -12.65 -22.86
N THR A 14 8.24 -11.68 -22.99
CA THR A 14 7.84 -10.80 -21.88
C THR A 14 7.09 -11.57 -20.79
N ASN A 15 6.35 -12.62 -21.16
CA ASN A 15 5.66 -13.48 -20.20
C ASN A 15 6.64 -14.29 -19.34
N ILE A 16 7.73 -14.78 -19.94
CA ILE A 16 8.81 -15.47 -19.20
C ILE A 16 9.51 -14.50 -18.24
N LEU A 17 9.87 -13.30 -18.71
CA LEU A 17 10.48 -12.27 -17.86
C LEU A 17 9.56 -11.91 -16.69
N GLN A 18 8.25 -11.82 -16.94
CA GLN A 18 7.28 -11.54 -15.90
C GLN A 18 7.20 -12.68 -14.87
N ALA A 19 7.24 -13.95 -15.29
CA ALA A 19 7.27 -15.08 -14.37
C ALA A 19 8.51 -15.05 -13.46
N ILE A 20 9.70 -14.73 -14.01
CA ILE A 20 10.94 -14.57 -13.24
C ILE A 20 10.81 -13.42 -12.24
N ALA A 21 10.23 -12.30 -12.65
CA ALA A 21 9.99 -11.15 -11.76
C ALA A 21 9.05 -11.50 -10.61
N VAL A 22 8.00 -12.28 -10.87
CA VAL A 22 7.07 -12.77 -9.83
C VAL A 22 7.81 -13.65 -8.82
N LEU A 23 8.62 -14.60 -9.28
CA LEU A 23 9.41 -15.46 -8.39
C LEU A 23 10.39 -14.65 -7.53
N ALA A 24 11.07 -13.65 -8.12
CA ALA A 24 11.97 -12.76 -7.39
C ALA A 24 11.24 -11.87 -6.38
N ALA A 25 10.02 -11.40 -6.69
CA ALA A 25 9.18 -10.64 -5.76
C ALA A 25 8.72 -11.51 -4.57
N VAL A 26 8.34 -12.76 -4.83
CA VAL A 26 8.01 -13.75 -3.79
C VAL A 26 9.22 -14.01 -2.90
N ALA A 27 10.39 -14.28 -3.48
CA ALA A 27 11.62 -14.50 -2.72
C ALA A 27 11.99 -13.29 -1.83
N SER A 28 11.85 -12.06 -2.35
CA SER A 28 12.07 -10.84 -1.55
C SER A 28 11.07 -10.68 -0.40
N GLY A 29 9.80 -11.06 -0.62
CA GLY A 29 8.76 -11.02 0.40
C GLY A 29 8.98 -12.04 1.51
N VAL A 30 9.31 -13.29 1.16
CA VAL A 30 9.71 -14.32 2.14
C VAL A 30 10.96 -13.87 2.91
N GLY A 31 11.94 -13.28 2.22
CA GLY A 31 13.14 -12.73 2.85
C GLY A 31 12.82 -11.70 3.94
N LEU A 32 11.82 -10.83 3.72
CA LEU A 32 11.38 -9.86 4.74
C LEU A 32 10.81 -10.54 6.00
N ALA A 33 10.06 -11.63 5.84
CA ALA A 33 9.57 -12.41 6.99
C ALA A 33 10.70 -13.14 7.73
N ILE A 34 11.68 -13.69 7.01
CA ILE A 34 12.84 -14.38 7.60
C ILE A 34 13.70 -13.42 8.44
N VAL A 35 13.88 -12.16 8.00
CA VAL A 35 14.61 -11.14 8.78
C VAL A 35 14.05 -11.01 10.21
N ASN A 36 12.73 -11.03 10.38
CA ASN A 36 12.10 -10.94 11.69
C ASN A 36 12.38 -12.17 12.57
N VAL A 37 12.52 -13.35 11.96
CA VAL A 37 12.89 -14.58 12.69
C VAL A 37 14.32 -14.49 13.21
N VAL A 38 15.26 -14.11 12.34
CA VAL A 38 16.66 -13.93 12.72
C VAL A 38 16.81 -12.86 13.80
N LEU A 39 15.99 -11.80 13.74
CA LEU A 39 15.95 -10.77 14.77
C LEU A 39 15.52 -11.30 16.13
N GLY A 40 14.51 -12.18 16.20
CA GLY A 40 14.16 -12.81 17.48
C GLY A 40 15.26 -13.74 17.99
N GLN A 41 15.90 -14.53 17.13
CA GLN A 41 17.05 -15.35 17.55
C GLN A 41 18.17 -14.48 18.13
N PHE A 42 18.45 -13.34 17.49
CA PHE A 42 19.43 -12.37 17.97
C PHE A 42 19.03 -11.77 19.33
N VAL A 43 17.75 -11.42 19.53
CA VAL A 43 17.23 -10.94 20.83
C VAL A 43 17.38 -12.00 21.92
N THR A 44 17.16 -13.27 21.60
CA THR A 44 17.37 -14.39 22.55
C THR A 44 18.82 -14.46 23.00
N LEU A 45 19.76 -14.39 22.05
CA LEU A 45 21.20 -14.42 22.35
C LEU A 45 21.62 -13.25 23.25
N LEU A 46 21.10 -12.05 22.99
CA LEU A 46 21.36 -10.89 23.83
C LEU A 46 20.77 -11.05 25.24
N GLY A 47 19.56 -11.61 25.35
CA GLY A 47 18.92 -11.86 26.64
C GLY A 47 19.68 -12.86 27.52
N ASP A 48 20.24 -13.91 26.92
CA ASP A 48 20.96 -14.95 27.67
C ASP A 48 22.33 -14.44 28.19
N THR A 49 22.98 -13.55 27.43
CA THR A 49 24.25 -12.91 27.84
C THR A 49 24.10 -11.93 29.00
N THR A 50 22.96 -11.25 29.15
CA THR A 50 22.76 -10.31 30.26
C THR A 50 22.38 -11.01 31.57
N VAL A 51 21.72 -12.16 31.51
CA VAL A 51 21.34 -12.96 32.69
C VAL A 51 22.55 -13.72 33.27
N SER A 52 23.50 -14.12 32.43
CA SER A 52 24.67 -14.91 32.86
C SER A 52 25.81 -14.09 33.50
N ASP A 53 25.79 -12.75 33.40
CA ASP A 53 26.94 -11.90 33.73
C ASP A 53 26.92 -11.32 35.16
N SER A 54 26.67 -12.18 36.16
CA SER A 54 26.95 -11.87 37.58
C SER A 54 28.36 -12.28 38.01
N SER A 55 29.18 -12.87 37.13
CA SER A 55 30.53 -13.34 37.47
C SER A 55 31.52 -13.15 36.32
N GLN A 56 32.54 -12.34 36.59
CA GLN A 56 33.61 -11.82 35.72
C GLN A 56 34.45 -12.86 34.93
N GLN A 57 34.16 -14.17 35.07
CA GLN A 57 34.78 -15.26 34.32
C GLN A 57 33.96 -15.70 33.08
N GLY A 58 32.69 -15.25 32.94
CA GLY A 58 31.81 -15.56 31.81
C GLY A 58 32.14 -14.83 30.50
N PHE A 59 32.98 -13.79 30.55
CA PHE A 59 33.29 -12.93 29.40
C PHE A 59 34.13 -13.63 28.32
N LEU A 60 35.02 -14.57 28.70
CA LEU A 60 35.82 -15.35 27.75
C LEU A 60 35.01 -16.49 27.09
N SER A 61 34.05 -17.08 27.80
CA SER A 61 32.99 -17.89 27.17
C SER A 61 32.03 -17.03 26.35
N ALA A 62 31.83 -15.75 26.69
CA ALA A 62 31.08 -14.82 25.86
C ALA A 62 31.82 -14.46 24.54
N VAL A 63 33.14 -14.63 24.48
CA VAL A 63 33.87 -14.60 23.19
C VAL A 63 33.50 -15.81 22.32
N SER A 64 33.13 -16.97 22.89
CA SER A 64 32.50 -18.04 22.09
C SER A 64 31.07 -17.67 21.64
N THR A 65 30.32 -16.87 22.42
CA THR A 65 29.08 -16.22 21.93
C THR A 65 29.33 -15.15 20.86
N THR A 66 30.54 -14.56 20.74
CA THR A 66 30.85 -13.71 19.57
C THR A 66 30.93 -14.52 18.27
N ALA A 67 31.12 -15.83 18.30
CA ALA A 67 31.00 -16.66 17.10
C ALA A 67 29.53 -16.87 16.68
N LEU A 68 28.62 -17.07 17.65
CA LEU A 68 27.17 -17.18 17.43
C LEU A 68 26.54 -15.84 17.03
N ILE A 69 26.95 -14.75 17.66
CA ILE A 69 26.53 -13.38 17.32
C ILE A 69 27.14 -12.94 15.97
N ARG A 70 28.40 -13.28 15.68
CA ARG A 70 28.97 -13.10 14.32
C ARG A 70 28.22 -13.94 13.30
N ALA A 71 27.87 -15.19 13.61
CA ALA A 71 27.06 -16.02 12.73
C ALA A 71 25.68 -15.39 12.48
N GLY A 72 24.98 -14.92 13.54
CA GLY A 72 23.71 -14.20 13.44
C GLY A 72 23.80 -12.92 12.59
N SER A 73 24.85 -12.13 12.80
CA SER A 73 25.13 -10.92 12.00
C SER A 73 25.43 -11.27 10.53
N LEU A 74 26.16 -12.35 10.26
CA LEU A 74 26.42 -12.84 8.90
C LEU A 74 25.13 -13.30 8.20
N TYR A 75 24.18 -13.91 8.92
CA TYR A 75 22.86 -14.25 8.36
C TYR A 75 22.07 -13.00 7.95
N PHE A 76 22.09 -11.92 8.75
CA PHE A 76 21.47 -10.64 8.36
C PHE A 76 22.08 -10.08 7.07
N VAL A 77 23.40 -10.14 6.94
CA VAL A 77 24.10 -9.67 5.73
C VAL A 77 23.73 -10.54 4.53
N TYR A 78 23.73 -11.87 4.67
CA TYR A 78 23.39 -12.78 3.57
C TYR A 78 21.94 -12.60 3.10
N ILE A 79 20.98 -12.54 4.03
CA ILE A 79 19.57 -12.27 3.71
C ILE A 79 19.41 -10.88 3.09
N GLY A 80 20.15 -9.89 3.59
CA GLY A 80 20.18 -8.53 3.04
C GLY A 80 20.64 -8.50 1.59
N ILE A 81 21.74 -9.19 1.26
CA ILE A 81 22.27 -9.28 -0.11
C ILE A 81 21.27 -10.00 -1.03
N VAL A 82 20.75 -11.16 -0.60
CA VAL A 82 19.76 -11.92 -1.39
C VAL A 82 18.52 -11.07 -1.64
N ARG A 83 17.98 -10.42 -0.60
CA ARG A 83 16.81 -9.56 -0.72
C ARG A 83 17.09 -8.35 -1.61
N PHE A 84 18.27 -7.73 -1.51
CA PHE A 84 18.66 -6.61 -2.37
C PHE A 84 18.68 -7.03 -3.84
N VAL A 85 19.34 -8.14 -4.15
CA VAL A 85 19.42 -8.69 -5.52
C VAL A 85 18.02 -9.05 -6.04
N CYS A 86 17.21 -9.78 -5.26
CA CYS A 86 15.84 -10.12 -5.65
C CYS A 86 14.98 -8.87 -5.87
N THR A 87 15.13 -7.86 -5.02
CA THR A 87 14.36 -6.61 -5.10
C THR A 87 14.72 -5.80 -6.33
N TYR A 88 16.01 -5.66 -6.59
CA TYR A 88 16.52 -5.01 -7.79
C TYR A 88 16.05 -5.75 -9.05
N LEU A 89 16.11 -7.08 -9.05
CA LEU A 89 15.70 -7.92 -10.17
C LEU A 89 14.21 -7.75 -10.48
N TYR A 90 13.31 -7.96 -9.51
CA TYR A 90 11.87 -7.84 -9.78
C TYR A 90 11.50 -6.41 -10.20
N SER A 91 12.05 -5.39 -9.54
CA SER A 91 11.73 -3.98 -9.82
C SER A 91 12.15 -3.58 -11.25
N SER A 92 13.36 -4.00 -11.66
CA SER A 92 13.86 -3.74 -13.01
C SER A 92 13.06 -4.48 -14.08
N LEU A 93 12.75 -5.77 -13.87
CA LEU A 93 11.99 -6.56 -14.84
C LEU A 93 10.53 -6.10 -14.97
N PHE A 94 9.85 -5.75 -13.87
CA PHE A 94 8.49 -5.19 -13.95
C PHE A 94 8.47 -3.84 -14.65
N THR A 95 9.46 -2.99 -14.39
CA THR A 95 9.59 -1.69 -15.06
C THR A 95 9.81 -1.87 -16.57
N TYR A 96 10.71 -2.78 -16.97
CA TYR A 96 10.96 -3.09 -18.38
C TYR A 96 9.69 -3.64 -19.08
N ASN A 97 9.01 -4.60 -18.45
CA ASN A 97 7.76 -5.15 -18.97
C ASN A 97 6.66 -4.10 -19.07
N ALA A 98 6.56 -3.19 -18.10
CA ALA A 98 5.57 -2.11 -18.13
C ALA A 98 5.78 -1.17 -19.32
N TYR A 99 7.03 -0.77 -19.61
CA TYR A 99 7.33 0.06 -20.79
C TYR A 99 6.98 -0.64 -22.10
N HIS A 100 7.35 -1.91 -22.23
CA HIS A 100 7.03 -2.72 -23.41
C HIS A 100 5.51 -2.85 -23.61
N LEU A 101 4.78 -3.12 -22.54
CA LEU A 101 3.34 -3.32 -22.62
C LEU A 101 2.60 -2.03 -22.93
N VAL A 102 2.97 -0.93 -22.29
CA VAL A 102 2.40 0.40 -22.53
C VAL A 102 2.64 0.84 -23.96
N ARG A 103 3.85 0.61 -24.49
CA ARG A 103 4.16 0.88 -25.90
C ARG A 103 3.24 0.11 -26.84
N ASN A 104 3.06 -1.20 -26.63
CA ASN A 104 2.19 -2.03 -27.47
C ASN A 104 0.73 -1.57 -27.41
N ILE A 105 0.23 -1.25 -26.20
CA ILE A 105 -1.14 -0.73 -26.00
C ILE A 105 -1.31 0.62 -26.69
N GLN A 106 -0.35 1.54 -26.56
CA GLN A 106 -0.40 2.85 -27.21
C GLN A 106 -0.39 2.73 -28.74
N HIS A 107 0.43 1.83 -29.30
CA HIS A 107 0.42 1.55 -30.73
C HIS A 107 -0.92 0.98 -31.21
N ALA A 108 -1.47 -0.02 -30.50
CA ALA A 108 -2.77 -0.60 -30.84
C ALA A 108 -3.91 0.42 -30.72
N TYR A 109 -3.88 1.26 -29.68
CA TYR A 109 -4.84 2.33 -29.46
C TYR A 109 -4.78 3.39 -30.56
N LEU A 110 -3.58 3.88 -30.91
CA LEU A 110 -3.41 4.84 -31.99
C LEU A 110 -3.83 4.25 -33.35
N ARG A 111 -3.49 2.99 -33.62
CA ARG A 111 -3.90 2.29 -34.85
C ARG A 111 -5.43 2.18 -34.94
N ALA A 112 -6.10 1.83 -33.83
CA ALA A 112 -7.55 1.74 -33.78
C ALA A 112 -8.20 3.13 -33.92
N ALA A 113 -7.65 4.16 -33.25
CA ALA A 113 -8.15 5.52 -33.36
C ALA A 113 -8.05 6.04 -34.80
N LEU A 114 -6.91 5.88 -35.47
CA LEU A 114 -6.75 6.32 -36.86
C LEU A 114 -7.58 5.52 -37.88
N GLY A 115 -8.03 4.31 -37.53
CA GLY A 115 -8.87 3.46 -38.39
C GLY A 115 -10.38 3.70 -38.23
N GLN A 116 -10.80 4.61 -37.33
CA GLN A 116 -12.20 4.86 -37.03
C GLN A 116 -12.83 5.84 -38.04
N GLU A 117 -14.10 5.63 -38.37
CA GLU A 117 -14.85 6.48 -39.29
C GLU A 117 -15.00 7.93 -38.79
N ILE A 118 -15.16 8.88 -39.72
CA ILE A 118 -15.32 10.30 -39.42
C ILE A 118 -16.56 10.55 -38.54
N ALA A 119 -17.66 9.80 -38.75
CA ALA A 119 -18.88 9.89 -37.96
C ALA A 119 -18.66 9.63 -36.45
N PHE A 120 -17.67 8.80 -36.07
CA PHE A 120 -17.31 8.59 -34.68
C PHE A 120 -16.76 9.89 -34.04
N TYR A 121 -16.00 10.66 -34.80
CA TYR A 121 -15.43 11.93 -34.35
C TYR A 121 -16.47 13.06 -34.34
N ASP A 122 -17.42 13.06 -35.27
CA ASP A 122 -18.53 14.02 -35.30
C ASP A 122 -19.51 13.81 -34.14
N ASN A 123 -19.81 12.54 -33.82
CA ASN A 123 -20.60 12.19 -32.63
C ASN A 123 -19.84 12.50 -31.32
N ALA A 124 -18.51 12.39 -31.34
CA ALA A 124 -17.65 12.75 -30.21
C ALA A 124 -17.57 14.27 -29.99
N ALA A 125 -17.81 15.09 -31.01
CA ALA A 125 -17.83 16.55 -30.92
C ALA A 125 -19.18 17.12 -30.44
N SER A 126 -20.28 16.39 -30.67
CA SER A 126 -21.64 16.80 -30.29
C SER A 126 -22.06 16.40 -28.87
N GLY A 127 -21.36 15.45 -28.24
CA GLY A 127 -21.52 15.09 -26.82
C GLY A 127 -20.33 15.58 -25.99
N ALA A 128 -20.60 16.35 -24.92
CA ALA A 128 -19.63 16.91 -23.98
C ALA A 128 -18.66 15.90 -23.30
N SER A 129 -18.80 14.60 -23.57
CA SER A 129 -18.02 13.50 -22.98
C SER A 129 -16.68 13.21 -23.66
N ASN A 130 -16.36 13.81 -24.82
CA ASN A 130 -15.17 13.47 -25.62
C ASN A 130 -14.16 14.60 -25.88
N SER A 131 -14.13 15.65 -25.05
CA SER A 131 -13.34 16.87 -25.27
C SER A 131 -11.83 16.78 -24.98
N GLY A 132 -11.19 15.61 -25.13
CA GLY A 132 -9.74 15.44 -24.90
C GLY A 132 -9.02 14.87 -26.11
N SER A 133 -7.88 15.46 -26.50
CA SER A 133 -7.04 14.94 -27.59
C SER A 133 -6.73 13.46 -27.39
N ILE A 134 -6.95 12.66 -28.43
CA ILE A 134 -6.69 11.20 -28.45
C ILE A 134 -5.26 10.91 -27.98
N SER A 135 -4.31 11.74 -28.40
CA SER A 135 -2.89 11.66 -28.02
C SER A 135 -2.68 11.89 -26.51
N MET A 136 -3.42 12.84 -25.93
CA MET A 136 -3.35 13.11 -24.49
C MET A 136 -3.90 11.93 -23.69
N ARG A 137 -5.03 11.35 -24.12
CA ARG A 137 -5.63 10.16 -23.49
C ARG A 137 -4.72 8.94 -23.58
N ALA A 138 -4.08 8.72 -24.73
CA ALA A 138 -3.13 7.63 -24.90
C ALA A 138 -1.92 7.77 -23.97
N SER A 139 -1.41 9.00 -23.81
CA SER A 139 -0.26 9.29 -22.95
C SER A 139 -0.61 9.21 -21.46
N SER A 140 -1.71 9.84 -21.02
CA SER A 140 -2.13 9.83 -19.61
C SER A 140 -2.51 8.44 -19.14
N ASN A 141 -3.35 7.73 -19.89
CA ASN A 141 -3.76 6.36 -19.53
C ASN A 141 -2.57 5.40 -19.61
N GLY A 142 -1.66 5.59 -20.58
CA GLY A 142 -0.42 4.83 -20.68
C GLY A 142 0.46 4.97 -19.44
N LYS A 143 0.65 6.19 -18.93
CA LYS A 143 1.40 6.45 -17.68
C LYS A 143 0.74 5.81 -16.46
N LEU A 144 -0.58 5.87 -16.36
CA LEU A 144 -1.32 5.22 -15.26
C LEU A 144 -1.14 3.70 -15.27
N ILE A 145 -1.26 3.09 -16.45
CA ILE A 145 -1.02 1.64 -16.63
C ILE A 145 0.44 1.30 -16.30
N GLN A 146 1.39 2.12 -16.75
CA GLN A 146 2.81 1.94 -16.45
C GLN A 146 3.07 1.94 -14.94
N ALA A 147 2.59 2.96 -14.23
CA ALA A 147 2.79 3.10 -12.79
C ALA A 147 2.18 1.93 -12.01
N GLY A 148 1.00 1.47 -12.43
CA GLY A 148 0.34 0.31 -11.84
C GLY A 148 1.14 -0.99 -12.01
N ILE A 149 1.71 -1.23 -13.20
CA ILE A 149 2.43 -2.48 -13.51
C ILE A 149 3.87 -2.46 -13.01
N ALA A 150 4.58 -1.34 -13.19
CA ALA A 150 5.99 -1.23 -12.86
C ALA A 150 6.23 -1.27 -11.34
N GLU A 151 5.43 -0.53 -10.57
CA GLU A 151 5.68 -0.32 -9.15
C GLU A 151 4.67 -1.09 -8.29
N LYS A 152 3.37 -0.90 -8.53
CA LYS A 152 2.34 -1.41 -7.62
C LYS A 152 2.18 -2.92 -7.68
N LEU A 153 2.30 -3.53 -8.86
CA LEU A 153 2.18 -4.98 -9.01
C LEU A 153 3.29 -5.73 -8.26
N GLY A 154 4.54 -5.29 -8.37
CA GLY A 154 5.67 -5.91 -7.67
C GLY A 154 5.53 -5.81 -6.16
N LEU A 155 5.18 -4.62 -5.65
CA LEU A 155 4.92 -4.40 -4.23
C LEU A 155 3.74 -5.23 -3.71
N PHE A 156 2.67 -5.36 -4.50
CA PHE A 156 1.51 -6.16 -4.14
C PHE A 156 1.86 -7.66 -3.99
N ILE A 157 2.62 -8.22 -4.94
CA ILE A 157 3.06 -9.61 -4.89
C ILE A 157 4.00 -9.83 -3.72
N GLN A 158 4.96 -8.93 -3.51
CA GLN A 158 5.88 -8.98 -2.37
C GLN A 158 5.11 -8.91 -1.04
N ALA A 159 4.11 -8.04 -0.93
CA ALA A 159 3.29 -7.88 0.28
C ALA A 159 2.47 -9.15 0.57
N ILE A 160 1.81 -9.74 -0.44
CA ILE A 160 1.09 -11.02 -0.27
C ILE A 160 2.05 -12.12 0.15
N SER A 161 3.21 -12.22 -0.51
CA SER A 161 4.21 -13.23 -0.16
C SER A 161 4.73 -13.06 1.26
N THR A 162 4.98 -11.82 1.69
CA THR A 162 5.40 -11.53 3.06
C THR A 162 4.31 -11.90 4.05
N PHE A 163 3.05 -11.55 3.76
CA PHE A 163 1.90 -11.87 4.61
C PHE A 163 1.75 -13.38 4.79
N VAL A 164 1.76 -14.15 3.70
CA VAL A 164 1.64 -15.61 3.75
C VAL A 164 2.83 -16.23 4.51
N ALA A 165 4.06 -15.81 4.21
CA ALA A 165 5.24 -16.32 4.89
C ALA A 165 5.23 -15.99 6.40
N ALA A 166 4.91 -14.75 6.75
CA ALA A 166 4.83 -14.29 8.13
C ALA A 166 3.75 -15.05 8.92
N PHE A 167 2.58 -15.27 8.32
CA PHE A 167 1.50 -16.02 8.93
C PHE A 167 1.89 -17.48 9.17
N VAL A 168 2.47 -18.15 8.17
CA VAL A 168 2.94 -19.54 8.29
C VAL A 168 4.00 -19.65 9.39
N ILE A 169 4.99 -18.76 9.42
CA ILE A 169 6.05 -18.75 10.45
C ILE A 169 5.47 -18.49 11.85
N ALA A 170 4.53 -17.55 11.98
CA ALA A 170 3.90 -17.25 13.27
C ALA A 170 3.12 -18.45 13.83
N PHE A 171 2.34 -19.15 13.00
CA PHE A 171 1.60 -20.34 13.43
C PHE A 171 2.50 -21.52 13.78
N ILE A 172 3.61 -21.72 13.05
CA ILE A 172 4.58 -22.78 13.34
C ILE A 172 5.31 -22.53 14.66
N THR A 173 5.65 -21.28 14.96
CA THR A 173 6.44 -20.94 16.15
C THR A 173 5.62 -21.05 17.44
N GLN A 174 4.51 -20.31 17.57
CA GLN A 174 3.63 -20.34 18.75
C GLN A 174 2.19 -19.99 18.35
N TRP A 175 1.37 -20.99 18.10
CA TRP A 175 -0.01 -20.82 17.65
C TRP A 175 -0.92 -20.13 18.68
N LYS A 176 -0.69 -20.33 19.99
CA LYS A 176 -1.50 -19.71 21.06
C LYS A 176 -1.36 -18.19 21.07
N LEU A 177 -0.13 -17.70 20.99
CA LEU A 177 0.16 -16.25 21.02
C LEU A 177 -0.28 -15.59 19.71
N THR A 178 -0.10 -16.27 18.58
CA THR A 178 -0.58 -15.80 17.27
C THR A 178 -2.10 -15.64 17.23
N LEU A 179 -2.88 -16.55 17.82
CA LEU A 179 -4.35 -16.43 17.90
C LEU A 179 -4.79 -15.18 18.69
N ILE A 180 -4.10 -14.87 19.78
CA ILE A 180 -4.41 -13.69 20.60
C ILE A 180 -4.16 -12.41 19.80
N ILE A 181 -3.04 -12.35 19.07
CA ILE A 181 -2.72 -11.19 18.24
C ILE A 181 -3.68 -11.11 17.02
N LEU A 182 -4.11 -12.25 16.49
CA LEU A 182 -5.06 -12.29 15.38
C LEU A 182 -6.39 -11.59 15.71
N CYS A 183 -6.82 -11.59 16.98
CA CYS A 183 -8.02 -10.85 17.44
C CYS A 183 -7.89 -9.32 17.34
N ILE A 184 -6.68 -8.78 17.22
CA ILE A 184 -6.45 -7.33 17.01
C ILE A 184 -6.89 -6.92 15.60
N VAL A 185 -6.70 -7.79 14.60
CA VAL A 185 -7.07 -7.54 13.20
C VAL A 185 -8.57 -7.23 13.03
N PRO A 186 -9.53 -8.06 13.47
CA PRO A 186 -10.95 -7.75 13.36
C PRO A 186 -11.34 -6.52 14.18
N THR A 187 -10.66 -6.26 15.30
CA THR A 187 -10.89 -5.03 16.10
C THR A 187 -10.56 -3.78 15.30
N ILE A 188 -9.41 -3.78 14.60
CA ILE A 188 -9.03 -2.69 13.69
C ILE A 188 -10.04 -2.57 12.55
N LEU A 189 -10.48 -3.69 11.96
CA LEU A 189 -11.49 -3.68 10.90
C LEU A 189 -12.83 -3.07 11.36
N ILE A 190 -13.23 -3.29 12.61
CA ILE A 190 -14.46 -2.67 13.16
C ILE A 190 -14.28 -1.15 13.31
N VAL A 191 -13.14 -0.70 13.85
CA VAL A 191 -12.84 0.73 14.03
C VAL A 191 -12.79 1.44 12.67
N VAL A 192 -11.99 0.91 11.75
CA VAL A 192 -11.82 1.48 10.41
C VAL A 192 -13.10 1.34 9.58
N GLY A 193 -13.74 0.18 9.61
CA GLY A 193 -14.98 -0.08 8.89
C GLY A 193 -16.13 0.82 9.35
N GLY A 194 -16.28 1.02 10.66
CA GLY A 194 -17.28 1.93 11.21
C GLY A 194 -17.07 3.38 10.74
N VAL A 195 -15.83 3.87 10.79
CA VAL A 195 -15.48 5.21 10.31
C VAL A 195 -15.66 5.33 8.78
N SER A 196 -15.31 4.30 8.02
CA SER A 196 -15.37 4.32 6.54
C SER A 196 -16.80 4.52 6.02
N ILE A 197 -17.81 4.01 6.73
CA ILE A 197 -19.23 4.22 6.39
C ILE A 197 -19.58 5.70 6.51
N PHE A 198 -19.20 6.35 7.60
CA PHE A 198 -19.42 7.79 7.77
C PHE A 198 -18.61 8.62 6.78
N ASP A 199 -17.40 8.17 6.42
CA ASP A 199 -16.58 8.85 5.42
C ASP A 199 -17.27 8.83 4.06
N ALA A 200 -17.82 7.69 3.66
CA ALA A 200 -18.57 7.55 2.41
C ALA A 200 -19.78 8.49 2.33
N LEU A 201 -20.53 8.65 3.43
CA LEU A 201 -21.66 9.57 3.50
C LEU A 201 -21.22 11.04 3.33
N VAL A 202 -20.18 11.44 4.06
CA VAL A 202 -19.63 12.80 3.98
C VAL A 202 -19.06 13.09 2.59
N ASN A 203 -18.42 12.10 1.95
CA ASN A 203 -17.98 12.21 0.56
C ASN A 203 -19.15 12.39 -0.41
N ALA A 204 -20.23 11.62 -0.27
CA ALA A 204 -21.41 11.74 -1.13
C ALA A 204 -22.03 13.15 -1.06
N ASP A 205 -22.16 13.68 0.15
CA ASP A 205 -22.64 15.06 0.38
C ASP A 205 -21.73 16.11 -0.25
N MET A 206 -20.41 15.91 -0.18
CA MET A 206 -19.45 16.81 -0.81
C MET A 206 -19.51 16.74 -2.33
N PHE A 207 -19.57 15.54 -2.90
CA PHE A 207 -19.68 15.35 -4.35
C PHE A 207 -20.93 16.01 -4.93
N LEU A 208 -22.04 16.03 -4.20
CA LEU A 208 -23.25 16.74 -4.61
C LEU A 208 -23.00 18.25 -4.71
N VAL A 209 -22.37 18.86 -3.71
CA VAL A 209 -22.03 20.31 -3.73
C VAL A 209 -21.03 20.62 -4.85
N TYR A 210 -20.04 19.76 -5.06
CA TYR A 210 -19.09 19.89 -6.17
C TYR A 210 -19.78 19.77 -7.53
N ALA A 211 -20.75 18.87 -7.69
CA ALA A 211 -21.52 18.74 -8.92
C ALA A 211 -22.35 20.00 -9.22
N GLN A 212 -22.94 20.61 -8.18
CA GLN A 212 -23.64 21.90 -8.32
C GLN A 212 -22.68 23.04 -8.71
N ALA A 213 -21.51 23.12 -8.06
CA ALA A 213 -20.48 24.10 -8.41
C ALA A 213 -19.97 23.92 -9.84
N ALA A 214 -19.77 22.67 -10.28
CA ALA A 214 -19.34 22.33 -11.64
C ALA A 214 -20.40 22.71 -12.67
N SER A 215 -21.68 22.38 -12.44
CA SER A 215 -22.79 22.79 -13.31
C SER A 215 -22.94 24.31 -13.37
N TYR A 216 -22.76 25.01 -12.25
CA TYR A 216 -22.74 26.47 -12.24
C TYR A 216 -21.59 27.01 -13.09
N ALA A 217 -20.36 26.50 -12.91
CA ALA A 217 -19.21 26.89 -13.72
C ALA A 217 -19.41 26.63 -15.23
N GLU A 218 -19.99 25.50 -15.60
CA GLU A 218 -20.30 25.16 -16.98
C GLU A 218 -21.25 26.18 -17.63
N ASN A 219 -22.31 26.57 -16.92
CA ASN A 219 -23.25 27.61 -17.37
C ASN A 219 -22.55 28.98 -17.57
N LEU A 220 -21.64 29.33 -16.66
CA LEU A 220 -20.91 30.60 -16.76
C LEU A 220 -19.94 30.61 -17.94
N LEU A 221 -19.25 29.50 -18.18
CA LEU A 221 -18.34 29.36 -19.33
C LEU A 221 -19.11 29.39 -20.65
N GLY A 222 -20.29 28.74 -20.72
CA GLY A 222 -21.18 28.83 -21.86
C GLY A 222 -21.69 30.26 -22.13
N GLY A 223 -21.90 31.05 -21.08
CA GLY A 223 -22.40 32.43 -21.13
C GLY A 223 -21.34 33.53 -21.03
N ILE A 224 -20.04 33.23 -21.25
CA ILE A 224 -18.94 34.14 -20.88
C ILE A 224 -19.03 35.54 -21.52
N ARG A 225 -19.51 35.62 -22.77
CA ARG A 225 -19.70 36.90 -23.49
C ARG A 225 -20.77 37.77 -22.84
N THR A 226 -21.84 37.16 -22.34
CA THR A 226 -22.93 37.85 -21.63
C THR A 226 -22.45 38.38 -20.28
N ILE A 227 -21.71 37.56 -19.52
CA ILE A 227 -21.14 37.97 -18.22
C ILE A 227 -20.20 39.17 -18.41
N HIS A 228 -19.40 39.16 -19.49
CA HIS A 228 -18.52 40.27 -19.82
C HIS A 228 -19.29 41.52 -20.26
N ALA A 229 -20.35 41.38 -21.05
CA ALA A 229 -21.17 42.50 -21.52
C ALA A 229 -21.91 43.23 -20.40
N PHE A 230 -22.33 42.50 -19.35
CA PHE A 230 -23.00 43.06 -18.18
C PHE A 230 -22.06 43.35 -16.98
N THR A 231 -20.75 43.16 -17.15
CA THR A 231 -19.75 43.37 -16.07
C THR A 231 -20.07 42.58 -14.78
N LEU A 232 -20.63 41.37 -14.91
CA LEU A 232 -21.10 40.55 -13.77
C LEU A 232 -20.02 39.65 -13.14
N ARG A 233 -18.75 39.83 -13.52
CA ARG A 233 -17.64 38.93 -13.15
C ARG A 233 -17.54 38.73 -11.63
N GLU A 234 -17.55 39.80 -10.85
CA GLU A 234 -17.38 39.73 -9.39
C GLU A 234 -18.53 38.98 -8.72
N SER A 235 -19.78 39.31 -9.06
CA SER A 235 -20.97 38.65 -8.50
C SER A 235 -21.00 37.14 -8.79
N VAL A 236 -20.58 36.76 -10.00
CA VAL A 236 -20.48 35.36 -10.44
C VAL A 236 -19.39 34.60 -9.66
N VAL A 237 -18.22 35.21 -9.50
CA VAL A 237 -17.10 34.63 -8.75
C VAL A 237 -17.47 34.46 -7.27
N ASP A 238 -18.10 35.46 -6.66
CA ASP A 238 -18.58 35.37 -5.28
C ASP A 238 -19.59 34.23 -5.10
N LYS A 239 -20.51 34.06 -6.06
CA LYS A 239 -21.47 32.96 -6.00
C LYS A 239 -20.76 31.61 -6.11
N TYR A 240 -19.78 31.45 -7.00
CA TYR A 240 -18.95 30.24 -7.06
C TYR A 240 -18.19 30.00 -5.76
N GLY A 241 -17.62 31.07 -5.17
CA GLY A 241 -16.97 31.05 -3.87
C GLY A 241 -17.87 30.52 -2.75
N SER A 242 -19.16 30.87 -2.76
CA SER A 242 -20.12 30.35 -1.77
C SER A 242 -20.34 28.84 -1.84
N PHE A 243 -20.31 28.25 -3.05
CA PHE A 243 -20.37 26.79 -3.23
C PHE A 243 -19.09 26.14 -2.69
N LEU A 244 -17.93 26.73 -2.97
CA LEU A 244 -16.63 26.25 -2.49
C LEU A 244 -16.52 26.32 -0.96
N GLN A 245 -17.01 27.40 -0.35
CA GLN A 245 -17.04 27.57 1.11
C GLN A 245 -17.96 26.54 1.77
N THR A 246 -19.10 26.24 1.13
CA THR A 246 -20.01 25.18 1.59
C THR A 246 -19.33 23.81 1.52
N ALA A 247 -18.65 23.51 0.40
CA ALA A 247 -17.89 22.27 0.25
C ALA A 247 -16.76 22.19 1.29
N TYR A 248 -16.05 23.29 1.55
CA TYR A 248 -14.99 23.37 2.55
C TYR A 248 -15.50 23.09 3.97
N HIS A 249 -16.61 23.70 4.39
CA HIS A 249 -17.18 23.44 5.71
C HIS A 249 -17.70 22.00 5.86
N ARG A 250 -18.26 21.40 4.81
CA ARG A 250 -18.61 19.97 4.79
C ARG A 250 -17.36 19.09 4.86
N GLY A 251 -16.32 19.46 4.11
CA GLY A 251 -14.99 18.86 4.11
C GLY A 251 -14.34 18.78 5.48
N MET A 252 -14.46 19.85 6.26
CA MET A 252 -13.86 19.94 7.58
C MET A 252 -14.34 18.85 8.55
N LYS A 253 -15.54 18.29 8.33
CA LYS A 253 -16.07 17.19 9.14
C LYS A 253 -15.23 15.92 8.98
N LYS A 254 -14.59 15.71 7.82
CA LYS A 254 -13.68 14.58 7.57
C LYS A 254 -12.46 14.61 8.47
N ASN A 255 -11.95 15.80 8.80
CA ASN A 255 -10.75 15.91 9.64
C ASN A 255 -10.96 15.28 11.03
N LYS A 256 -12.14 15.51 11.63
CA LYS A 256 -12.50 14.89 12.92
C LYS A 256 -12.63 13.37 12.78
N LEU A 257 -13.23 12.93 11.67
CA LEU A 257 -13.43 11.52 11.38
C LEU A 257 -12.10 10.77 11.20
N TYR A 258 -11.16 11.32 10.43
CA TYR A 258 -9.81 10.77 10.28
C TYR A 258 -9.02 10.82 11.59
N GLY A 259 -9.19 11.86 12.40
CA GLY A 259 -8.60 11.92 13.75
C GLY A 259 -9.03 10.74 14.62
N VAL A 260 -10.33 10.43 14.65
CA VAL A 260 -10.86 9.25 15.37
C VAL A 260 -10.39 7.94 14.74
N MET A 261 -10.35 7.86 13.40
CA MET A 261 -9.88 6.68 12.68
C MET A 261 -8.44 6.33 13.04
N PHE A 262 -7.51 7.26 12.80
CA PHE A 262 -6.09 7.03 13.05
C PHE A 262 -5.82 6.89 14.55
N GLY A 263 -6.43 7.73 15.39
CA GLY A 263 -6.28 7.65 16.84
C GLY A 263 -6.75 6.30 17.41
N GLY A 264 -7.96 5.86 17.04
CA GLY A 264 -8.51 4.57 17.45
C GLY A 264 -7.69 3.40 16.92
N GLN A 265 -7.23 3.46 15.66
CA GLN A 265 -6.39 2.43 15.06
C GLN A 265 -5.05 2.29 15.80
N TYR A 266 -4.31 3.39 15.99
CA TYR A 266 -3.01 3.33 16.68
C TYR A 266 -3.18 2.92 18.14
N PHE A 267 -4.24 3.35 18.81
CA PHE A 267 -4.57 2.90 20.16
C PHE A 267 -4.71 1.36 20.20
N VAL A 268 -5.52 0.78 19.31
CA VAL A 268 -5.71 -0.68 19.24
C VAL A 268 -4.40 -1.41 18.93
N ILE A 269 -3.56 -0.88 18.04
CA ILE A 269 -2.25 -1.46 17.72
C ILE A 269 -1.35 -1.47 18.96
N TYR A 270 -1.16 -0.34 19.63
CA TYR A 270 -0.25 -0.25 20.78
C TYR A 270 -0.78 -0.99 22.01
N SER A 271 -2.08 -0.91 22.30
CA SER A 271 -2.70 -1.73 23.36
C SER A 271 -2.59 -3.21 23.05
N GLY A 272 -2.77 -3.60 21.79
CA GLY A 272 -2.59 -4.96 21.32
C GLY A 272 -1.15 -5.45 21.47
N MET A 273 -0.16 -4.62 21.15
CA MET A 273 1.25 -4.91 21.43
C MET A 273 1.50 -5.06 22.92
N GLY A 274 0.96 -4.18 23.77
CA GLY A 274 1.08 -4.28 25.22
C GLY A 274 0.51 -5.59 25.77
N LEU A 275 -0.66 -6.02 25.28
CA LEU A 275 -1.29 -7.29 25.64
C LEU A 275 -0.46 -8.49 25.14
N ALA A 276 0.06 -8.43 23.91
CA ALA A 276 0.95 -9.44 23.38
C ALA A 276 2.23 -9.58 24.23
N PHE A 277 2.77 -8.44 24.69
CA PHE A 277 3.93 -8.43 25.56
C PHE A 277 3.62 -9.04 26.93
N TRP A 278 2.55 -8.58 27.57
CA TRP A 278 2.14 -9.07 28.88
C TRP A 278 1.86 -10.58 28.87
N GLN A 279 1.12 -11.06 27.88
CA GLN A 279 0.81 -12.49 27.77
C GLN A 279 2.03 -13.33 27.36
N GLY A 280 2.92 -12.78 26.51
CA GLY A 280 4.15 -13.48 26.16
C GLY A 280 5.06 -13.70 27.37
N PHE A 281 5.21 -12.70 28.25
CA PHE A 281 5.93 -12.90 29.52
C PHE A 281 5.22 -13.90 30.44
N ALA A 282 3.90 -13.82 30.58
CA ALA A 282 3.15 -14.78 31.40
C ALA A 282 3.23 -16.23 30.86
N MET A 283 3.40 -16.42 29.54
CA MET A 283 3.64 -17.73 28.92
C MET A 283 5.08 -18.23 29.12
N MET A 284 6.06 -17.32 29.17
CA MET A 284 7.45 -17.64 29.53
C MET A 284 7.54 -18.12 30.98
N ASP A 285 6.87 -17.45 31.92
CA ASP A 285 6.85 -17.85 33.34
C ASP A 285 6.26 -19.26 33.55
N ARG A 286 5.34 -19.67 32.65
CA ARG A 286 4.73 -21.02 32.65
C ARG A 286 5.59 -22.08 31.95
N GLY A 287 6.70 -21.69 31.34
CA GLY A 287 7.56 -22.58 30.56
C GLY A 287 6.96 -23.03 29.21
N GLU A 288 5.89 -22.39 28.72
CA GLU A 288 5.31 -22.71 27.41
C GLU A 288 6.12 -22.13 26.23
N ILE A 289 6.89 -21.07 26.49
CA ILE A 289 7.78 -20.41 25.53
C ILE A 289 9.20 -20.47 26.10
N GLN A 290 10.12 -21.12 25.38
CA GLN A 290 11.50 -21.28 25.83
C GLN A 290 12.30 -19.98 25.77
N ASP A 291 11.99 -19.07 24.84
CA ASP A 291 12.86 -17.93 24.53
C ASP A 291 12.11 -16.61 24.27
N LEU A 292 12.68 -15.53 24.80
CA LEU A 292 12.25 -14.13 24.63
C LEU A 292 12.19 -13.71 23.15
N GLY A 293 13.07 -14.29 22.32
CA GLY A 293 13.09 -14.04 20.88
C GLY A 293 11.86 -14.51 20.15
N THR A 294 11.29 -15.67 20.51
CA THR A 294 10.12 -16.23 19.83
C THR A 294 8.94 -15.27 19.93
N MET A 295 8.73 -14.71 21.12
CA MET A 295 7.74 -13.68 21.37
C MET A 295 7.99 -12.41 20.53
N PHE A 296 9.24 -11.94 20.47
CA PHE A 296 9.62 -10.77 19.67
C PHE A 296 9.39 -11.01 18.17
N THR A 297 9.71 -12.21 17.65
CA THR A 297 9.44 -12.56 16.24
C THR A 297 7.97 -12.45 15.91
N GLN A 298 7.07 -12.93 16.79
CA GLN A 298 5.64 -12.92 16.55
C GLN A 298 5.09 -11.49 16.47
N VAL A 299 5.49 -10.64 17.42
CA VAL A 299 5.06 -9.23 17.43
C VAL A 299 5.61 -8.49 16.21
N ALA A 300 6.88 -8.71 15.85
CA ALA A 300 7.53 -8.07 14.70
C ALA A 300 6.94 -8.52 13.36
N LEU A 301 6.49 -9.78 13.23
CA LEU A 301 5.84 -10.29 12.03
C LEU A 301 4.45 -9.71 11.79
N ILE A 302 3.74 -9.30 12.85
CA ILE A 302 2.35 -8.85 12.75
C ILE A 302 2.23 -7.33 12.56
N TRP A 303 3.22 -6.55 12.99
CA TRP A 303 3.25 -5.10 12.74
C TRP A 303 3.12 -4.74 11.24
N PRO A 304 3.90 -5.32 10.31
CA PRO A 304 3.72 -5.06 8.87
C PRO A 304 2.33 -5.46 8.38
N VAL A 305 1.77 -6.57 8.87
CA VAL A 305 0.45 -7.08 8.47
C VAL A 305 -0.68 -6.13 8.88
N ALA A 306 -0.57 -5.48 10.04
CA ALA A 306 -1.54 -4.48 10.50
C ALA A 306 -1.48 -3.16 9.71
N VAL A 307 -0.33 -2.87 9.08
CA VAL A 307 -0.06 -1.62 8.34
C VAL A 307 -0.29 -1.76 6.82
N VAL A 308 -0.06 -2.95 6.24
CA VAL A 308 -0.23 -3.23 4.80
C VAL A 308 -1.63 -2.88 4.23
N PRO A 309 -2.75 -3.05 4.96
CA PRO A 309 -4.07 -2.60 4.50
C PRO A 309 -4.16 -1.09 4.21
N LEU A 310 -3.19 -0.28 4.63
CA LEU A 310 -3.19 1.19 4.50
C LEU A 310 -2.44 1.71 3.26
N LEU A 311 -1.72 0.85 2.53
CA LEU A 311 -0.66 1.25 1.60
C LEU A 311 -0.92 0.76 0.16
N PRO A 312 -2.15 0.86 -0.40
CA PRO A 312 -2.29 1.71 -1.59
C PRO A 312 -3.73 2.25 -1.89
N GLY A 313 -4.70 2.11 -0.98
CA GLY A 313 -6.11 2.43 -1.28
C GLY A 313 -6.62 3.80 -0.79
N CYS A 314 -5.99 4.40 0.23
CA CYS A 314 -6.49 5.63 0.86
C CYS A 314 -5.81 6.92 0.37
N LEU A 315 -4.91 6.84 -0.61
CA LEU A 315 -4.35 8.01 -1.28
C LEU A 315 -4.49 7.92 -2.82
N PRO A 316 -5.71 7.93 -3.38
CA PRO A 316 -5.96 8.71 -4.57
C PRO A 316 -6.42 10.11 -4.12
N TYR A 317 -5.53 10.87 -3.49
CA TYR A 317 -5.66 12.33 -3.50
C TYR A 317 -4.50 12.91 -4.31
N ASN A 318 -4.35 12.38 -5.52
CA ASN A 318 -3.67 13.10 -6.58
C ASN A 318 -4.76 13.87 -7.34
N THR A 319 -4.66 15.18 -7.29
CA THR A 319 -5.27 16.16 -8.20
C THR A 319 -6.80 16.13 -8.36
N ILE A 320 -7.45 17.03 -7.64
CA ILE A 320 -8.18 18.11 -8.30
C ILE A 320 -7.53 19.42 -7.85
#